data_AF-A0A661NXT2-F1
#
_entry.id   AF-A0A661NXT2-F1
#
_cell.length_a   1.000
_cell.length_b   1.000
_cell.length_c   1.000
_cell.angle_alpha   90.00
_cell.angle_beta   90.00
_cell.angle_gamma   90.00
#
_symmetry.space_group_name_H-M   'P 1'
#
loop_
_entity.id
_entity.type
_entity.pdbx_description
1 polymer ?
#
loop_
_entity_poly.entity_id
_entity_poly.type
_entity_poly.pdbx_seq_one_letter_code
_entity_poly.pdbx_strand_id
1 'polypeptide(L)'
;MGLVLFAAGCVVVARPAPRPPTPGVVVYGPPLEYGFRPLLYQGYVVYYTDDGIPYYWLGGRQVWLPAAERAYYVRYWRQHRQAYRKWYRHRGHVYRGRRYRPKKARKHHYQPAPRLKKVEPYQPAPRLKKVKKRKLKKVEEEQRPHLEKVD
;
A
#
# COMPACT_ATOMS: atom_id res chain seq x y z
N MET A 1 36.87 -30.60 -34.28
CA MET A 1 36.58 -29.34 -33.57
C MET A 1 35.18 -28.89 -33.96
N GLY A 2 34.22 -28.96 -33.03
CA GLY A 2 32.82 -28.61 -33.29
C GLY A 2 32.50 -27.22 -32.78
N LEU A 3 31.94 -26.37 -33.65
CA LEU A 3 31.64 -24.97 -33.38
C LEU A 3 30.18 -24.86 -32.91
N VAL A 4 29.98 -24.53 -31.62
CA VAL A 4 28.64 -24.37 -31.02
C VAL A 4 28.22 -22.90 -31.11
N LEU A 5 27.27 -22.61 -31.99
CA LEU A 5 26.64 -21.30 -32.11
C LEU A 5 25.54 -21.15 -31.07
N PHE A 6 25.81 -20.39 -29.99
CA PHE A 6 24.79 -19.96 -29.05
C PHE A 6 23.95 -18.82 -29.67
N ALA A 7 22.78 -19.15 -30.19
CA ALA A 7 21.79 -18.17 -30.62
C ALA A 7 21.18 -17.47 -29.39
N ALA A 8 21.71 -16.30 -29.05
CA ALA A 8 21.13 -15.40 -28.06
C ALA A 8 19.84 -14.77 -28.61
N GLY A 9 18.70 -15.43 -28.40
CA GLY A 9 17.39 -14.89 -28.77
C GLY A 9 16.94 -13.78 -27.82
N CYS A 10 16.94 -12.53 -28.29
CA CYS A 10 16.28 -11.43 -27.58
C CYS A 10 14.76 -11.54 -27.74
N VAL A 11 14.05 -11.88 -26.67
CA VAL A 11 12.58 -11.81 -26.64
C VAL A 11 12.17 -10.33 -26.53
N VAL A 12 11.77 -9.74 -27.66
CA VAL A 12 11.17 -8.40 -27.70
C VAL A 12 9.70 -8.53 -27.30
N VAL A 13 9.39 -8.25 -26.04
CA VAL A 13 8.00 -8.10 -25.59
C VAL A 13 7.46 -6.79 -26.17
N ALA A 14 6.71 -6.89 -27.26
CA ALA A 14 5.97 -5.77 -27.83
C ALA A 14 4.93 -5.29 -26.81
N ARG A 15 5.21 -4.15 -26.14
CA ARG A 15 4.19 -3.46 -25.36
C ARG A 15 3.16 -2.91 -26.33
N PRO A 16 1.86 -3.18 -26.14
CA PRO A 16 0.84 -2.57 -26.97
C PRO A 16 0.99 -1.06 -26.89
N ALA A 17 1.00 -0.40 -28.05
CA ALA A 17 1.12 1.04 -28.14
C ALA A 17 0.02 1.69 -27.27
N PRO A 18 0.32 2.77 -26.52
CA PRO A 18 -0.71 3.53 -25.86
C PRO A 18 -1.73 3.95 -26.92
N ARG A 19 -3.00 3.58 -26.72
CA ARG A 19 -4.08 3.93 -27.66
C ARG A 19 -4.01 5.44 -27.92
N PRO A 20 -4.12 5.89 -29.18
CA PRO A 20 -4.13 7.31 -29.47
C PRO A 20 -5.27 7.96 -28.68
N PRO A 21 -5.04 9.15 -28.12
CA PRO A 21 -6.06 9.84 -27.37
C PRO A 21 -7.23 10.15 -28.30
N THR A 22 -8.44 9.78 -27.89
CA THR A 22 -9.66 10.23 -28.56
C THR A 22 -9.70 11.76 -28.46
N PRO A 23 -9.70 12.49 -29.58
CA PRO A 23 -9.85 13.94 -29.56
C PRO A 23 -11.22 14.31 -28.98
N GLY A 24 -11.27 15.35 -28.15
CA GLY A 24 -12.51 16.04 -27.82
C GLY A 24 -13.35 15.59 -26.62
N VAL A 25 -13.00 14.53 -25.87
CA VAL A 25 -13.78 14.19 -24.65
C VAL A 25 -13.14 14.83 -23.42
N VAL A 26 -13.60 16.03 -23.08
CA VAL A 26 -13.36 16.62 -21.76
C VAL A 26 -14.18 15.83 -20.74
N VAL A 27 -13.50 15.01 -19.95
CA VAL A 27 -14.13 14.23 -18.87
C VAL A 27 -14.07 15.05 -17.59
N TYR A 28 -15.23 15.27 -16.95
CA TYR A 28 -15.28 15.82 -15.60
C TYR A 28 -14.51 14.91 -14.65
N GLY A 29 -13.61 15.50 -13.89
CA GLY A 29 -12.72 14.76 -13.02
C GLY A 29 -13.32 14.42 -11.66
N PRO A 30 -12.48 14.40 -10.61
CA PRO A 30 -12.89 14.19 -9.24
C PRO A 30 -14.07 15.08 -8.81
N PRO A 31 -14.77 14.76 -7.70
CA PRO A 31 -15.87 15.57 -7.21
C PRO A 31 -15.47 17.04 -7.02
N LEU A 32 -16.48 17.91 -7.01
CA LEU A 32 -16.31 19.33 -6.73
C LEU A 32 -15.68 19.49 -5.34
N GLU A 33 -14.47 20.03 -5.28
CA GLU A 33 -13.73 20.24 -4.03
C GLU A 33 -13.31 21.71 -3.96
N TYR A 34 -13.56 22.38 -2.83
CA TYR A 34 -13.23 23.80 -2.65
C TYR A 34 -13.80 24.75 -3.72
N GLY A 35 -14.97 24.40 -4.28
CA GLY A 35 -15.63 25.18 -5.33
C GLY A 35 -15.01 25.02 -6.73
N PHE A 36 -14.03 24.13 -6.90
CA PHE A 36 -13.41 23.84 -8.19
C PHE A 36 -13.61 22.38 -8.56
N ARG A 37 -14.01 22.12 -9.81
CA ARG A 37 -14.11 20.77 -10.36
C ARG A 37 -12.93 20.56 -11.32
N PRO A 38 -11.95 19.71 -10.98
CA PRO A 38 -10.83 19.50 -11.87
C PRO A 38 -11.28 18.85 -13.18
N LEU A 39 -10.80 19.37 -14.31
CA LEU A 39 -11.01 18.78 -15.62
C LEU A 39 -9.95 17.73 -15.90
N LEU A 40 -10.31 16.69 -16.64
CA LEU A 40 -9.36 15.70 -17.13
C LEU A 40 -9.07 15.93 -18.61
N TYR A 41 -7.81 15.68 -18.98
CA TYR A 41 -7.36 15.53 -20.36
C TYR A 41 -6.72 14.14 -20.46
N GLN A 42 -7.31 13.24 -21.26
CA GLN A 42 -6.84 11.84 -21.38
C GLN A 42 -6.72 11.10 -20.02
N GLY A 43 -7.60 11.42 -19.06
CA GLY A 43 -7.56 10.85 -17.70
C GLY A 43 -6.56 11.54 -16.74
N TYR A 44 -5.80 12.53 -17.21
CA TYR A 44 -4.90 13.32 -16.40
C TYR A 44 -5.56 14.62 -15.94
N VAL A 45 -5.41 14.97 -14.65
CA VAL A 45 -5.88 16.25 -14.12
C VAL A 45 -5.12 17.38 -14.81
N VAL A 46 -5.88 18.33 -15.34
CA VAL A 46 -5.34 19.55 -15.94
C VAL A 46 -5.11 20.59 -14.84
N TYR A 47 -3.88 21.07 -14.82
CA TYR A 47 -3.39 22.17 -14.00
C TYR A 47 -3.22 23.40 -14.89
N TYR A 48 -3.10 24.55 -14.26
CA TYR A 48 -2.92 25.84 -14.91
C TYR A 48 -1.78 26.59 -14.25
N THR A 49 -0.97 27.27 -15.06
CA THR A 49 0.00 28.26 -14.56
C THR A 49 -0.72 29.50 -14.00
N ASP A 50 0.03 30.43 -13.42
CA ASP A 50 -0.52 31.69 -12.93
C ASP A 50 -1.14 32.56 -14.04
N ASP A 51 -0.63 32.40 -15.26
CA ASP A 51 -1.12 33.00 -16.51
C ASP A 51 -2.27 32.21 -17.15
N GLY A 52 -2.66 31.07 -16.57
CA GLY A 52 -3.76 30.24 -17.06
C GLY A 52 -3.40 29.30 -18.20
N ILE A 53 -2.11 29.02 -18.41
CA ILE A 53 -1.65 28.08 -19.44
C ILE A 53 -1.90 26.65 -18.94
N PRO A 54 -2.72 25.83 -19.64
CA PRO A 54 -3.07 24.50 -19.17
C PRO A 54 -1.96 23.48 -19.43
N TYR A 55 -1.70 22.63 -18.45
CA TYR A 55 -0.74 21.53 -18.50
C TYR A 55 -1.21 20.33 -17.67
N TYR A 56 -0.62 19.16 -17.87
CA TYR A 56 -0.84 17.98 -17.02
C TYR A 56 0.49 17.32 -16.64
N TRP A 57 0.45 16.43 -15.65
CA TRP A 57 1.63 15.68 -15.21
C TRP A 57 1.64 14.28 -15.83
N LEU A 58 2.70 13.98 -16.59
CA LEU A 58 2.95 12.66 -17.15
C LEU A 58 4.33 12.16 -16.69
N GLY A 59 4.36 11.07 -15.93
CA GLY A 59 5.62 10.48 -15.46
C GLY A 59 6.51 11.44 -14.65
N GLY A 60 5.90 12.39 -13.93
CA GLY A 60 6.62 13.41 -13.17
C GLY A 60 7.15 14.59 -13.99
N ARG A 61 6.83 14.67 -15.28
CA ARG A 61 7.11 15.82 -16.15
C ARG A 61 5.85 16.63 -16.41
N GLN A 62 6.03 17.94 -16.56
CA GLN A 62 4.97 18.85 -16.99
C GLN A 62 4.83 18.77 -18.51
N VAL A 63 3.63 18.47 -18.98
CA VAL A 63 3.29 18.39 -20.41
C VAL A 63 2.20 19.40 -20.71
N TRP A 64 2.46 20.26 -21.69
CA TRP A 64 1.50 21.27 -22.12
C TRP A 64 0.39 20.64 -22.95
N LEU A 65 -0.84 21.16 -22.81
CA LEU A 65 -1.93 20.71 -23.66
C LEU A 65 -1.68 21.16 -25.12
N PRO A 66 -2.08 20.37 -26.14
CA PRO A 66 -2.03 20.78 -27.54
C PRO A 66 -2.84 22.05 -27.78
N ALA A 67 -2.35 22.92 -28.66
CA ALA A 67 -2.97 24.24 -28.91
C ALA A 67 -4.46 24.15 -29.26
N ALA A 68 -4.85 23.17 -30.07
CA ALA A 68 -6.25 22.94 -30.50
C ALA A 68 -7.22 22.78 -29.31
N GLU A 69 -6.75 22.16 -28.22
CA GLU A 69 -7.60 21.86 -27.06
C GLU A 69 -7.59 22.99 -26.02
N ARG A 70 -6.59 23.89 -26.05
CA ARG A 70 -6.38 24.89 -24.98
C ARG A 70 -7.55 25.84 -24.81
N ALA A 71 -8.24 26.21 -25.89
CA ALA A 71 -9.28 27.24 -25.86
C ALA A 71 -10.35 26.95 -24.79
N TYR A 72 -10.79 25.69 -24.70
CA TYR A 72 -11.78 25.26 -23.72
C TYR A 72 -11.25 25.39 -22.27
N TYR A 73 -10.06 24.83 -22.01
CA TYR A 73 -9.46 24.83 -20.67
C TYR A 73 -9.12 26.24 -20.19
N VAL A 74 -8.60 27.10 -21.07
CA VAL A 74 -8.31 28.51 -20.75
C VAL A 74 -9.60 29.24 -20.38
N ARG A 75 -10.69 29.05 -21.15
CA ARG A 75 -12.00 29.64 -20.81
C ARG A 75 -12.50 29.16 -19.45
N TYR A 76 -12.39 27.87 -19.18
CA TYR A 76 -12.79 27.29 -17.89
C TYR A 76 -11.98 27.87 -16.72
N TRP A 77 -10.66 28.01 -16.88
CA TRP A 77 -9.79 28.62 -15.87
C TRP A 77 -10.14 30.09 -15.61
N ARG A 78 -10.39 30.88 -16.66
CA ARG A 78 -10.77 32.29 -16.51
C ARG A 78 -12.01 32.45 -15.63
N GLN A 79 -13.01 31.58 -15.83
CA GLN A 79 -14.25 31.58 -15.04
C GLN A 79 -14.05 31.12 -13.59
N HIS A 80 -13.12 30.19 -13.34
CA HIS A 80 -12.97 29.54 -12.03
C HIS A 80 -11.62 29.82 -11.35
N ARG A 81 -10.91 30.88 -11.73
CA ARG A 81 -9.52 31.15 -11.30
C ARG A 81 -9.34 31.16 -9.78
N GLN A 82 -10.24 31.81 -9.06
CA GLN A 82 -10.17 31.92 -7.60
C GLN A 82 -10.38 30.56 -6.92
N ALA A 83 -11.40 29.82 -7.36
CA ALA A 83 -11.68 28.48 -6.87
C ALA A 83 -10.51 27.51 -7.18
N TYR A 84 -9.96 27.59 -8.39
CA TYR A 84 -8.77 26.82 -8.79
C TYR A 84 -7.59 27.08 -7.85
N ARG A 85 -7.27 28.34 -7.53
CA ARG A 85 -6.16 28.68 -6.62
C ARG A 85 -6.37 28.08 -5.24
N LYS A 86 -7.58 28.19 -4.69
CA LYS A 86 -7.96 27.60 -3.40
C LYS A 86 -7.79 26.08 -3.42
N TRP A 87 -8.34 25.43 -4.45
CA TRP A 87 -8.21 23.99 -4.65
C TRP A 87 -6.76 23.55 -4.81
N TYR A 88 -5.96 24.24 -5.63
CA TYR A 88 -4.58 23.88 -5.92
C TYR A 88 -3.71 23.94 -4.66
N ARG A 89 -3.89 24.95 -3.82
CA ARG A 89 -3.20 25.09 -2.52
C ARG A 89 -3.43 23.89 -1.61
N HIS A 90 -4.67 23.39 -1.56
CA HIS A 90 -5.07 22.32 -0.63
C HIS A 90 -4.88 20.91 -1.21
N ARG A 91 -5.14 20.72 -2.50
CA ARG A 91 -5.28 19.39 -3.13
C ARG A 91 -4.35 19.18 -4.32
N GLY A 92 -3.76 20.23 -4.88
CA GLY A 92 -2.94 20.13 -6.09
C GLY A 92 -1.81 19.11 -5.96
N HIS A 93 -1.11 19.11 -4.82
CA HIS A 93 -0.03 18.17 -4.51
C HIS A 93 -0.51 16.72 -4.36
N VAL A 94 -1.70 16.50 -3.80
CA VAL A 94 -2.30 15.16 -3.63
C VAL A 94 -2.54 14.52 -4.98
N TYR A 95 -3.17 15.25 -5.91
CA TYR A 95 -3.45 14.74 -7.25
C TYR A 95 -2.17 14.52 -8.05
N ARG A 96 -1.17 15.41 -7.89
CA ARG A 96 0.15 15.27 -8.55
C ARG A 96 0.88 14.02 -8.06
N GLY A 97 0.92 13.80 -6.76
CA GLY A 97 1.74 12.75 -6.13
C GLY A 97 1.08 11.39 -5.99
N ARG A 98 -0.23 11.32 -5.76
CA ARG A 98 -0.91 10.06 -5.40
C ARG A 98 -1.48 9.32 -6.62
N ARG A 99 -1.98 10.05 -7.62
CA ARG A 99 -2.68 9.46 -8.76
C ARG A 99 -1.74 9.08 -9.91
N TYR A 100 -0.70 9.88 -10.15
CA TYR A 100 0.17 9.76 -11.31
C TYR A 100 1.60 9.30 -10.99
N ARG A 101 1.90 9.07 -9.71
CA ARG A 101 3.16 8.43 -9.35
C ARG A 101 3.09 6.99 -9.83
N PRO A 102 4.07 6.51 -10.63
CA PRO A 102 4.14 5.10 -10.94
C PRO A 102 4.11 4.36 -9.61
N LYS A 103 3.21 3.39 -9.47
CA LYS A 103 3.27 2.44 -8.36
C LYS A 103 4.66 1.85 -8.45
N LYS A 104 5.63 2.41 -7.71
CA LYS A 104 6.91 1.74 -7.50
C LYS A 104 6.46 0.38 -7.04
N ALA A 105 6.80 -0.67 -7.80
CA ALA A 105 6.57 -2.03 -7.38
C ALA A 105 7.03 -2.01 -5.94
N ARG A 106 6.08 -2.08 -4.99
CA ARG A 106 6.42 -2.10 -3.59
C ARG A 106 7.36 -3.27 -3.57
N LYS A 107 8.66 -3.04 -3.38
CA LYS A 107 9.56 -4.12 -3.01
C LYS A 107 8.82 -4.64 -1.81
N HIS A 108 8.12 -5.77 -1.98
CA HIS A 108 7.51 -6.47 -0.88
C HIS A 108 8.67 -6.52 0.09
N HIS A 109 8.58 -5.75 1.17
CA HIS A 109 9.49 -5.94 2.27
C HIS A 109 9.25 -7.41 2.58
N TYR A 110 10.18 -8.24 2.12
CA TYR A 110 10.25 -9.61 2.50
C TYR A 110 10.47 -9.45 3.98
N GLN A 111 9.39 -9.47 4.75
CA GLN A 111 9.51 -9.67 6.17
C GLN A 111 10.14 -11.06 6.21
N PRO A 112 11.42 -11.18 6.62
CA PRO A 112 12.00 -12.49 6.79
C PRO A 112 10.99 -13.25 7.65
N ALA A 113 10.60 -14.43 7.18
CA ALA A 113 9.63 -15.27 7.87
C ALA A 113 9.96 -15.22 9.37
N PRO A 114 8.95 -15.02 10.24
CA PRO A 114 9.18 -14.92 11.68
C PRO A 114 10.09 -16.08 12.04
N ARG A 115 11.30 -15.77 12.50
CA ARG A 115 12.30 -16.79 12.84
C ARG A 115 11.57 -17.75 13.77
N LEU A 116 11.26 -18.94 13.29
CA LEU A 116 10.76 -20.02 14.14
C LEU A 116 11.75 -20.07 15.28
N LYS A 117 11.30 -19.70 16.49
CA LYS A 117 12.14 -19.79 17.68
C LYS A 117 12.70 -21.19 17.65
N LYS A 118 14.03 -21.29 17.63
CA LYS A 118 14.77 -22.55 17.66
C LYS A 118 14.11 -23.36 18.76
N VAL A 119 13.40 -24.41 18.38
CA VAL A 119 12.76 -25.30 19.34
C VAL A 119 13.91 -25.81 20.19
N GLU A 120 13.90 -25.39 21.45
CA GLU A 120 14.91 -25.77 22.42
C GLU A 120 14.96 -27.31 22.40
N PRO A 121 16.13 -27.92 22.19
CA PRO A 121 16.23 -29.38 22.17
C PRO A 121 15.62 -29.90 23.45
N TYR A 122 14.63 -30.79 23.30
CA TYR A 122 13.88 -31.42 24.38
C TYR A 122 14.84 -31.78 25.52
N GLN A 123 14.75 -31.03 26.62
CA GLN A 123 15.46 -31.42 27.83
C GLN A 123 14.78 -32.69 28.34
N PRO A 124 15.50 -33.82 28.44
CA PRO A 124 14.91 -35.02 29.02
C PRO A 124 14.43 -34.69 30.42
N ALA A 125 13.18 -35.06 30.70
CA ALA A 125 12.51 -34.77 31.96
C ALA A 125 13.43 -35.08 33.16
N PRO A 126 13.43 -34.24 34.22
CA PRO A 126 14.22 -34.50 35.41
C PRO A 126 13.87 -35.89 35.93
N ARG A 127 14.87 -36.76 36.00
CA ARG A 127 14.72 -38.10 36.58
C ARG A 127 14.15 -37.95 37.98
N LEU A 128 12.92 -38.41 38.16
CA LEU A 128 12.29 -38.55 39.48
C LEU A 128 13.25 -39.35 40.37
N LYS A 129 13.91 -38.66 41.29
CA LYS A 129 14.69 -39.31 42.35
C LYS A 129 13.70 -40.20 43.11
N LYS A 130 14.02 -41.49 43.21
CA LYS A 130 13.26 -42.46 44.02
C LYS A 130 13.15 -41.91 45.44
N VAL A 131 12.00 -41.36 45.77
CA VAL A 131 11.65 -41.00 47.14
C VAL A 131 11.60 -42.30 47.94
N LYS A 132 12.50 -42.43 48.91
CA LYS A 132 12.52 -43.54 49.87
C LYS A 132 11.15 -43.62 50.55
N LYS A 133 10.42 -44.71 50.29
CA LYS A 133 9.28 -45.16 51.10
C LYS A 133 9.79 -45.42 52.54
N ARG A 134 9.74 -44.42 53.41
CA ARG A 134 9.80 -44.60 54.86
C ARG A 134 8.85 -43.58 55.49
N LYS A 135 8.00 -44.07 56.40
CA LYS A 135 6.93 -43.38 57.13
C LYS A 135 5.54 -43.32 56.47
N LEU A 136 5.06 -44.49 56.03
CA LEU A 136 3.64 -44.81 56.07
C LEU A 136 3.44 -45.82 57.21
N LYS A 137 3.41 -45.35 58.47
CA LYS A 137 3.04 -46.19 59.64
C LYS A 137 2.80 -45.46 60.98
N LYS A 138 2.61 -44.13 61.02
CA LYS A 138 2.52 -43.42 62.31
C LYS A 138 1.55 -42.24 62.34
N VAL A 139 0.42 -42.32 61.65
CA VAL A 139 -0.65 -41.28 61.73
C VAL A 139 -2.07 -41.88 61.81
N GLU A 140 -2.25 -43.19 61.60
CA GLU A 140 -3.60 -43.79 61.54
C GLU A 140 -4.13 -44.29 62.90
N GLU A 141 -3.39 -44.10 64.00
CA GLU A 141 -3.77 -44.59 65.33
C GLU A 141 -4.16 -43.47 66.31
N GLU A 142 -4.10 -42.20 65.91
CA GLU A 142 -4.26 -41.06 66.82
C GLU A 142 -5.25 -40.03 66.28
N GLN A 143 -6.50 -40.43 66.07
CA GLN A 143 -7.69 -39.57 66.26
C GLN A 143 -8.98 -40.39 66.03
N ARG A 144 -9.23 -41.31 66.96
CA ARG A 144 -10.59 -41.80 67.22
C ARG A 144 -11.44 -40.63 67.76
N PRO A 145 -12.62 -40.34 67.19
CA PRO A 145 -13.56 -39.42 67.83
C PRO A 145 -14.16 -40.06 69.08
N HIS A 146 -13.98 -39.37 70.21
CA HIS A 146 -14.61 -39.67 71.49
C HIS A 146 -16.12 -39.42 71.35
N LEU A 147 -16.89 -40.50 71.27
CA LEU A 147 -18.34 -40.49 71.47
C LEU A 147 -18.58 -40.39 72.98
N GLU A 148 -19.10 -39.26 73.46
CA GLU A 148 -19.92 -39.17 74.68
C GLU A 148 -20.75 -37.88 74.61
N LYS A 149 -22.05 -38.02 74.36
CA LYS A 149 -23.16 -37.98 75.33
C LYS A 149 -23.35 -36.61 75.97
N VAL A 150 -24.47 -35.96 75.64
CA VAL A 150 -25.22 -35.13 76.58
C VAL A 150 -26.71 -35.38 76.31
N ASP A 151 -27.33 -35.80 77.40
CA ASP A 151 -28.74 -35.94 77.83
C ASP A 151 -29.90 -35.59 76.88
#